data_AF-A0A838DZK0-F1
#
_entry.id   AF-A0A838DZK0-F1
#
_cell.length_a   1.000
_cell.length_b   1.000
_cell.length_c   1.000
_cell.angle_alpha   90.00
_cell.angle_beta   90.00
_cell.angle_gamma   90.00
#
_symmetry.space_group_name_H-M   'P 1'
#
loop_
_entity.id
_entity.type
_entity.pdbx_description
1 polymer ?
#
loop_
_entity_poly.entity_id
_entity_poly.type
_entity_poly.pdbx_seq_one_letter_code
_entity_poly.pdbx_strand_id
1 'polypeptide(L)' 'MYIFEIKVDASAEQALKQIEKRTYYEQFLTSDIKKTIVLVGLGFNKRDGETTVSCACKTIAREK' A
#
# COMPACT_ATOMS: atom_id res chain seq x y z
N MET A 1 -9.50 7.61 2.76
CA MET A 1 -9.61 6.16 2.49
C MET A 1 -8.27 5.53 2.74
N TYR A 2 -8.22 4.37 3.38
CA TYR A 2 -6.96 3.63 3.61
C TYR A 2 -6.97 2.37 2.76
N ILE A 3 -5.90 2.13 2.01
CA ILE A 3 -5.69 0.90 1.23
C ILE A 3 -4.44 0.23 1.78
N PHE A 4 -4.59 -1.02 2.23
CA PHE A 4 -3.51 -1.82 2.77
C PHE A 4 -3.15 -2.94 1.80
N GLU A 5 -1.86 -3.08 1.50
CA GLU A 5 -1.32 -4.26 0.80
C GLU A 5 -0.27 -4.90 1.70
N ILE A 6 -0.39 -6.21 1.86
CA ILE A 6 0.47 -7.00 2.75
C ILE A 6 1.30 -7.94 1.90
N LYS A 7 2.59 -7.99 2.20
CA LYS A 7 3.54 -8.93 1.63
C LYS A 7 4.23 -9.74 2.71
N VAL A 8 4.27 -11.05 2.49
CA VAL A 8 5.10 -11.99 3.22
C VAL A 8 6.33 -12.25 2.37
N ASP A 9 7.51 -12.17 2.97
CA ASP A 9 8.83 -12.34 2.35
C ASP A 9 9.14 -11.30 1.25
N ALA A 10 8.57 -10.10 1.38
CA ALA A 10 8.79 -8.98 0.49
C ALA A 10 8.73 -7.64 1.24
N SER A 11 9.24 -6.58 0.62
CA SER A 11 9.35 -5.27 1.27
C SER A 11 8.04 -4.47 1.23
N ALA A 12 7.89 -3.55 2.17
CA ALA A 12 6.76 -2.62 2.19
C ALA A 12 6.69 -1.75 0.92
N GLU A 13 7.83 -1.41 0.31
CA GLU A 13 7.90 -0.66 -0.95
C GLU A 13 7.41 -1.49 -2.14
N GLN A 14 7.66 -2.81 -2.13
CA GLN A 14 7.09 -3.71 -3.13
C GLN A 14 5.57 -3.81 -2.98
N ALA A 15 5.06 -3.84 -1.74
CA ALA A 15 3.63 -3.77 -1.47
C ALA A 15 3.02 -2.45 -1.98
N LEU A 16 3.64 -1.30 -1.67
CA LEU A 16 3.20 0.01 -2.19
C LEU A 16 3.20 0.07 -3.71
N LYS A 17 4.28 -0.36 -4.38
CA LYS A 17 4.36 -0.38 -5.84
C LYS A 17 3.27 -1.26 -6.47
N GLN A 18 2.85 -2.31 -5.78
CA GLN A 18 1.75 -3.15 -6.25
C GLN A 18 0.41 -2.42 -6.17
N ILE A 19 0.16 -1.67 -5.08
CA ILE A 19 -1.04 -0.83 -4.97
C ILE A 19 -1.08 0.19 -6.11
N GLU A 20 0.05 0.81 -6.43
CA GLU A 20 0.16 1.81 -7.49
C GLU A 20 -0.02 1.25 -8.91
N LYS A 21 0.39 0.00 -9.15
CA LYS A 21 0.39 -0.61 -10.50
C LYS A 21 -0.88 -1.38 -10.86
N ARG A 22 -1.75 -1.73 -9.90
CA ARG A 22 -2.86 -2.65 -10.16
C ARG A 22 -4.20 -1.96 -10.38
N THR A 23 -4.79 -2.28 -11.54
CA THR A 23 -6.16 -2.01 -11.99
C THR A 23 -7.26 -2.39 -10.99
N TYR A 24 -7.01 -3.33 -10.06
CA TYR A 24 -7.99 -3.71 -9.03
C TYR A 24 -8.42 -2.54 -8.13
N TYR A 25 -7.50 -1.61 -7.85
CA TYR A 25 -7.79 -0.43 -7.06
C TYR A 25 -8.27 0.76 -7.89
N GLU A 26 -8.22 0.69 -9.23
CA GLU A 26 -8.61 1.81 -10.09
C GLU A 26 -10.01 2.30 -9.78
N GLN A 27 -10.99 1.41 -9.61
CA GLN A 27 -12.37 1.80 -9.25
C GLN A 27 -12.47 2.65 -7.97
N PHE A 28 -11.54 2.48 -7.03
CA PHE A 28 -11.47 3.27 -5.79
C PHE A 28 -10.59 4.51 -5.94
N LEU A 29 -9.66 4.50 -6.90
CA LEU A 29 -8.77 5.62 -7.21
C LEU A 29 -9.38 6.60 -8.24
N THR A 30 -10.34 6.15 -9.07
CA THR A 30 -10.95 6.90 -10.18
C THR A 30 -12.37 7.38 -9.89
N SER A 31 -13.04 6.85 -8.88
CA SER A 31 -14.30 7.41 -8.42
C SER A 31 -14.08 8.84 -7.91
N ASP A 32 -15.08 9.72 -8.05
CA ASP A 32 -15.13 11.15 -7.64
C ASP A 32 -15.00 11.36 -6.11
N ILE A 33 -14.25 10.48 -5.45
CA ILE A 33 -13.94 10.50 -4.05
C ILE A 33 -12.96 11.66 -3.83
N LYS A 34 -13.51 12.83 -3.46
CA LYS A 34 -12.79 13.99 -2.90
C LYS A 34 -12.14 13.69 -1.54
N LYS A 35 -11.73 12.45 -1.27
CA LYS A 35 -11.14 12.05 0.01
C LYS A 35 -9.67 11.71 -0.23
N THR A 36 -8.81 12.24 0.63
CA THR A 36 -7.42 11.81 0.73
C THR A 36 -7.34 10.28 0.83
N ILE A 37 -6.52 9.69 -0.03
CA ILE A 37 -6.26 8.26 -0.05
C ILE A 37 -4.87 8.03 0.55
N VAL A 38 -4.78 7.15 1.55
CA VAL A 38 -3.51 6.75 2.16
C VAL A 38 -3.27 5.30 1.77
N LEU A 39 -2.19 5.07 1.04
CA LEU A 39 -1.71 3.75 0.65
C LEU A 39 -0.70 3.30 1.70
N VAL A 40 -0.87 2.07 2.20
CA VAL A 40 -0.01 1.49 3.23
C VAL A 40 0.47 0.13 2.75
N GLY A 41 1.78 0.01 2.52
CA GLY A 41 2.45 -1.25 2.26
C GLY A 41 3.04 -1.80 3.54
N LEU A 42 2.79 -3.09 3.81
CA LEU A 42 3.38 -3.81 4.93
C LEU A 42 4.20 -4.99 4.40
N GLY A 43 5.44 -5.10 4.86
CA GLY A 43 6.33 -6.21 4.53
C GLY A 43 6.72 -6.98 5.78
N PHE A 44 6.41 -8.28 5.81
CA PHE A 44 6.76 -9.21 6.88
C PHE A 44 7.86 -10.13 6.38
N ASN A 45 9.04 -10.09 7.00
CA ASN A 45 10.15 -10.97 6.65
C ASN A 45 10.55 -11.81 7.85
N LYS A 46 10.70 -13.11 7.64
CA LYS A 46 11.18 -14.02 8.67
C LYS A 46 12.61 -14.45 8.35
N ARG A 47 13.55 -14.17 9.25
CA ARG A 47 14.95 -14.61 9.14
C ARG A 47 15.40 -15.16 10.48
N ASP A 48 15.98 -16.36 10.48
CA ASP A 48 16.57 -16.98 11.67
C ASP A 48 15.64 -17.05 12.90
N GLY A 49 14.34 -17.24 12.66
CA GLY A 49 13.31 -17.32 13.71
C GLY A 49 12.77 -15.96 14.17
N GLU A 50 13.39 -14.85 13.76
CA GLU A 50 12.94 -13.49 14.03
C GLU A 50 12.00 -12.99 12.91
N THR A 51 10.90 -12.34 13.31
CA THR A 51 10.00 -11.67 12.36
C THR A 51 10.24 -10.17 12.40
N THR A 52 10.65 -9.63 11.26
CA THR A 52 10.77 -8.18 11.04
C THR A 52 9.57 -7.67 10.28
N VAL A 53 9.07 -6.51 10.68
CA VAL A 53 7.96 -5.83 10.02
C VAL A 53 8.45 -4.49 9.50
N SER A 54 8.16 -4.23 8.23
CA SER A 54 8.43 -2.96 7.55
C SER A 54 7.13 -2.31 7.12
N CYS A 55 7.08 -0.99 7.16
CA CYS A 55 5.92 -0.20 6.75
C CYS A 55 6.39 0.95 5.85
N ALA A 56 5.67 1.14 4.75
CA ALA A 56 5.85 2.28 3.86
C ALA A 56 4.48 2.83 3.52
N CYS A 57 4.33 4.15 3.50
CA CYS A 57 3.06 4.78 3.20
C CYS A 57 3.19 5.93 2.20
N LYS A 58 2.11 6.18 1.46
CA LYS A 58 2.01 7.28 0.51
C LYS A 58 0.61 7.88 0.54
N THR A 59 0.53 9.20 0.54
CA THR A 59 -0.73 9.93 0.50
C THR A 59 -0.99 10.44 -0.91
N ILE A 60 -2.20 10.23 -1.40
CA ILE A 60 -2.72 10.81 -2.63
C ILE A 60 -3.84 11.77 -2.24
N ALA A 61 -3.57 13.07 -2.35
CA ALA A 61 -4.58 14.10 -2.29
C ALA A 61 -4.99 14.45 -3.72
N ARG A 62 -6.29 14.39 -4.03
CA ARG A 62 -6.81 14.95 -5.29
C ARG A 62 -7.28 16.37 -5.00
N GLU A 63 -6.53 17.34 -5.50
CA GLU A 63 -7.00 18.73 -5.61
C GLU A 63 -8.07 18.81 -6.71
N LYS A 64 -9.02 19.73 -6.52
CA LYS A 64 -10.19 19.92 -7.40
C LYS A 64 -9.80 20.29 -8.82
#